data_AF-A0A435YJ30-F1
#
_entry.id   AF-A0A435YJ30-F1
#
_cell.length_a   1.000
_cell.length_b   1.000
_cell.length_c   1.000
_cell.angle_alpha   90.00
_cell.angle_beta   90.00
_cell.angle_gamma   90.00
#
_symmetry.space_group_name_H-M   'P 1'
#
loop_
_entity.id
_entity.type
_entity.pdbx_description
1 polymer ?
#
loop_
_entity_poly.entity_id
_entity_poly.type
_entity_poly.pdbx_seq_one_letter_code
_entity_poly.pdbx_strand_id
1 'polypeptide(L)'
;YENPLYMAEDAGAADIIAGGRLQLGISRGSPEQVIDGWRHFGYAPPEGQSDADMARHHAEVFLETLRGEGFAQPNPRPMFPNPPGLLRLEPHSEGLRERIWWGAATNATSEWAARLGMNLQSSTLKFDESGKPFHIQQAEQIRIYREAWKAAGHKREPRVSVSRSIFALVDDRDRAYFGRGNESRDQIGFIEENTKAIFGRSYAAEPDVLIKELAQDEAIAEADTLLLTVPNQLGVDYNAHVIEAILTHVAPALGWR
;
A
#
# COMPACT_ATOMS: atom_id res chain seq x y z
N TYR A 1 8.34 -10.64 -5.78
CA TYR A 1 9.31 -11.71 -6.07
C TYR A 1 10.39 -11.11 -6.95
N GLU A 2 11.26 -10.28 -6.38
CA GLU A 2 12.18 -9.44 -7.14
C GLU A 2 13.54 -9.34 -6.44
N ASN A 3 14.60 -9.12 -7.21
CA ASN A 3 15.93 -8.86 -6.70
C ASN A 3 15.97 -7.42 -6.15
N PRO A 4 16.28 -7.22 -4.87
CA PRO A 4 16.20 -5.91 -4.25
C PRO A 4 17.16 -4.88 -4.87
N LEU A 5 18.31 -5.29 -5.40
CA LEU A 5 19.26 -4.37 -6.03
C LEU A 5 18.77 -3.94 -7.41
N TYR A 6 18.27 -4.89 -8.20
CA TYR A 6 17.70 -4.58 -9.52
C TYR A 6 16.45 -3.70 -9.39
N MET A 7 15.59 -4.00 -8.41
CA MET A 7 14.43 -3.18 -8.06
C MET A 7 14.83 -1.74 -7.71
N ALA A 8 15.96 -1.53 -7.03
CA ALA A 8 16.45 -0.20 -6.69
C ALA A 8 16.86 0.61 -7.93
N GLU A 9 17.50 -0.02 -8.92
CA GLU A 9 17.84 0.60 -10.20
C GLU A 9 16.57 0.99 -10.97
N ASP A 10 15.61 0.07 -11.11
CA ASP A 10 14.35 0.31 -11.81
C ASP A 10 13.50 1.40 -11.11
N ALA A 11 13.39 1.34 -9.79
CA ALA A 11 12.66 2.34 -9.02
C ALA A 11 13.32 3.72 -9.10
N GLY A 12 14.66 3.77 -9.05
CA GLY A 12 15.43 4.99 -9.24
C GLY A 12 15.21 5.60 -10.61
N ALA A 13 15.29 4.79 -11.68
CA ALA A 13 15.06 5.24 -13.04
C ALA A 13 13.62 5.75 -13.24
N ALA A 14 12.63 5.00 -12.76
CA ALA A 14 11.23 5.37 -12.86
C ALA A 14 10.94 6.70 -12.14
N ASP A 15 11.50 6.90 -10.95
CA ASP A 15 11.30 8.13 -10.18
C ASP A 15 11.97 9.34 -10.83
N ILE A 16 13.17 9.19 -11.41
CA ILE A 16 13.84 10.25 -12.16
C ILE A 16 13.03 10.64 -13.39
N ILE A 17 12.54 9.66 -14.16
CA ILE A 17 11.65 9.91 -15.30
C ILE A 17 10.36 10.61 -14.85
N ALA A 18 9.82 10.23 -13.69
CA ALA A 18 8.64 10.85 -13.11
C ALA A 18 8.91 12.25 -12.52
N GLY A 19 10.17 12.68 -12.41
CA GLY A 19 10.55 13.95 -11.78
C GLY A 19 10.33 13.96 -10.27
N GLY A 20 10.63 12.86 -9.58
CA GLY A 20 10.51 12.74 -8.12
C GLY A 20 9.09 12.52 -7.61
N ARG A 21 8.15 12.14 -8.49
CA ARG A 21 6.72 11.98 -8.15
C ARG A 21 6.32 10.54 -7.80
N LEU A 22 7.22 9.57 -7.91
CA LEU A 22 6.88 8.16 -7.69
C LEU A 22 6.53 7.93 -6.21
N GLN A 23 5.37 7.31 -5.97
CA GLN A 23 4.99 6.70 -4.71
C GLN A 23 4.96 5.20 -4.95
N LEU A 24 5.83 4.43 -4.29
CA LEU A 24 6.02 3.01 -4.59
C LEU A 24 5.50 2.14 -3.44
N GLY A 25 4.43 1.41 -3.70
CA GLY A 25 3.87 0.42 -2.78
C GLY A 25 4.50 -0.96 -2.96
N ILE A 26 4.94 -1.55 -1.86
CA ILE A 26 5.46 -2.91 -1.80
C ILE A 26 4.75 -3.73 -0.72
N SER A 27 4.71 -5.04 -0.88
CA SER A 27 4.13 -5.95 0.11
C SER A 27 4.72 -7.35 -0.07
N ARG A 28 4.29 -8.30 0.77
CA ARG A 28 4.67 -9.71 0.64
C ARG A 28 4.23 -10.35 -0.68
N GLY A 29 3.16 -9.84 -1.31
CA GLY A 29 2.49 -10.47 -2.45
C GLY A 29 1.21 -11.23 -2.06
N SER A 30 0.42 -11.64 -3.05
CA SER A 30 -0.83 -12.40 -2.86
C SER A 30 -0.58 -13.92 -2.91
N PRO A 31 -1.00 -14.69 -1.90
CA PRO A 31 -0.87 -16.15 -1.89
C PRO A 31 -1.90 -16.85 -2.80
N GLU A 32 -2.92 -16.14 -3.27
CA GLU A 32 -4.12 -16.75 -3.86
C GLU A 32 -3.96 -17.15 -5.33
N GLN A 33 -3.08 -16.48 -6.08
CA GLN A 33 -3.02 -16.64 -7.54
C GLN A 33 -2.19 -17.86 -7.96
N VAL A 34 -1.10 -18.13 -7.25
CA VAL A 34 -0.16 -19.21 -7.58
C VAL A 34 0.42 -19.75 -6.28
N ILE A 35 0.22 -21.05 -6.03
CA ILE A 35 0.85 -21.77 -4.91
C ILE A 35 2.36 -21.63 -5.03
N ASP A 36 3.00 -21.11 -3.98
CA ASP A 36 4.44 -20.84 -3.94
C ASP A 36 4.95 -20.06 -5.18
N GLY A 37 4.20 -19.06 -5.65
CA GLY A 37 4.52 -18.31 -6.88
C GLY A 37 5.95 -17.76 -6.95
N TRP A 38 6.55 -17.43 -5.79
CA TRP A 38 7.95 -17.01 -5.67
C TRP A 38 8.96 -18.02 -6.24
N ARG A 39 8.66 -19.33 -6.23
CA ARG A 39 9.53 -20.39 -6.76
C ARG A 39 9.79 -20.23 -8.26
N HIS A 40 8.79 -19.77 -9.01
CA HIS A 40 8.90 -19.58 -10.45
C HIS A 40 9.84 -18.43 -10.84
N PHE A 41 10.12 -17.53 -9.90
CA PHE A 41 11.13 -16.49 -10.03
C PHE A 41 12.52 -16.94 -9.53
N GLY A 42 12.67 -18.20 -9.15
CA GLY A 42 13.93 -18.76 -8.65
C GLY A 42 14.26 -18.42 -7.20
N TYR A 43 13.30 -17.88 -6.45
CA TYR A 43 13.50 -17.60 -5.02
C TYR A 43 13.25 -18.84 -4.16
N ALA A 44 13.83 -18.83 -2.96
CA ALA A 44 13.48 -19.72 -1.89
C ALA A 44 13.73 -19.04 -0.54
N PRO A 45 12.78 -19.13 0.42
CA PRO A 45 13.06 -18.74 1.79
C PRO A 45 14.27 -19.49 2.32
N PRO A 46 15.15 -18.83 3.10
CA PRO A 46 16.19 -19.52 3.84
C PRO A 46 15.63 -20.65 4.71
N GLU A 47 16.47 -21.62 5.05
CA GLU A 47 16.06 -22.71 5.94
C GLU A 47 15.49 -22.17 7.26
N GLY A 48 14.29 -22.66 7.63
CA GLY A 48 13.58 -22.23 8.83
C GLY A 48 12.82 -20.90 8.70
N GLN A 49 12.79 -20.28 7.53
CA GLN A 49 12.06 -19.02 7.27
C GLN A 49 10.84 -19.23 6.36
N SER A 50 9.84 -18.38 6.53
CA SER A 50 8.66 -18.31 5.65
C SER A 50 8.91 -17.45 4.41
N ASP A 51 8.02 -17.54 3.42
CA ASP A 51 7.95 -16.62 2.29
C ASP A 51 7.74 -15.16 2.75
N ALA A 52 7.00 -14.97 3.85
CA ALA A 52 6.80 -13.67 4.47
C ALA A 52 8.09 -13.09 5.05
N ASP A 53 8.94 -13.92 5.65
CA ASP A 53 10.25 -13.52 6.15
C ASP A 53 11.18 -13.11 5.00
N MET A 54 11.24 -13.94 3.94
CA MET A 54 11.99 -13.64 2.73
C MET A 54 11.57 -12.30 2.11
N ALA A 55 10.26 -12.05 2.01
CA ALA A 55 9.75 -10.79 1.46
C ALA A 55 10.12 -9.57 2.31
N ARG A 56 10.05 -9.68 3.65
CA ARG A 56 10.50 -8.62 4.56
C ARG A 56 12.00 -8.37 4.45
N HIS A 57 12.79 -9.43 4.36
CA HIS A 57 14.23 -9.32 4.18
C HIS A 57 14.59 -8.62 2.86
N HIS A 58 13.92 -8.97 1.76
CA HIS A 58 14.10 -8.28 0.48
C HIS A 58 13.73 -6.80 0.58
N ALA A 59 12.64 -6.45 1.27
CA ALA A 59 12.25 -5.07 1.50
C ALA A 59 13.30 -4.30 2.33
N GLU A 60 13.89 -4.92 3.35
CA GLU A 60 14.97 -4.33 4.14
C GLU A 60 16.21 -4.04 3.28
N VAL A 61 16.68 -5.02 2.49
CA VAL A 61 17.80 -4.83 1.56
C VAL A 61 17.49 -3.72 0.55
N PHE A 62 16.29 -3.73 -0.03
CA PHE A 62 15.85 -2.70 -0.97
C PHE A 62 15.90 -1.31 -0.33
N LEU A 63 15.33 -1.14 0.86
CA LEU A 63 15.39 0.14 1.58
C LEU A 63 16.84 0.58 1.81
N GLU A 64 17.71 -0.31 2.28
CA GLU A 64 19.13 0.01 2.52
C GLU A 64 19.84 0.46 1.24
N THR A 65 19.59 -0.20 0.11
CA THR A 65 20.16 0.23 -1.18
C THR A 65 19.67 1.62 -1.62
N LEU A 66 18.42 1.98 -1.30
CA LEU A 66 17.88 3.31 -1.59
C LEU A 66 18.52 4.45 -0.78
N ARG A 67 19.38 4.16 0.22
CA ARG A 67 20.19 5.20 0.87
C ARG A 67 21.23 5.81 -0.07
N GLY A 68 21.58 5.11 -1.16
CA GLY A 68 22.58 5.58 -2.11
C GLY A 68 24.02 5.53 -1.57
N GLU A 69 24.27 4.74 -0.52
CA GLU A 69 25.62 4.52 0.01
C GLU A 69 26.42 3.58 -0.91
N GLY A 70 27.68 3.92 -1.16
CA GLY A 70 28.58 3.08 -1.95
C GLY A 70 29.03 1.85 -1.18
N PHE A 71 28.98 0.67 -1.80
CA PHE A 71 29.36 -0.61 -1.18
C PHE A 71 30.34 -1.45 -2.02
N ALA A 72 30.57 -1.12 -3.29
CA ALA A 72 31.41 -1.90 -4.19
C ALA A 72 32.73 -1.21 -4.51
N GLN A 73 33.86 -1.91 -4.40
CA GLN A 73 35.15 -1.34 -4.81
C GLN A 73 35.22 -1.20 -6.35
N PRO A 74 35.60 -0.03 -6.89
CA PRO A 74 35.74 0.14 -8.32
C PRO A 74 36.92 -0.69 -8.85
N ASN A 75 36.81 -1.17 -10.10
CA ASN A 75 37.94 -1.76 -10.81
C ASN A 75 39.10 -0.74 -10.86
N PRO A 76 40.34 -1.09 -10.47
CA PRO A 76 41.47 -0.17 -10.47
C PRO A 76 41.87 0.34 -11.86
N ARG A 77 41.41 -0.32 -12.94
CA ARG A 77 41.63 0.09 -14.33
C ARG A 77 40.31 -0.01 -15.11
N PRO A 78 39.35 0.90 -14.85
CA PRO A 78 38.06 0.85 -15.52
C PRO A 78 38.19 1.39 -16.95
N MET A 79 37.26 1.02 -17.84
CA MET A 79 37.18 1.59 -19.20
C MET A 79 36.87 3.09 -19.17
N PHE A 80 36.09 3.54 -18.18
CA PHE A 80 35.76 4.95 -17.92
C PHE A 80 36.04 5.31 -16.46
N PRO A 81 36.49 6.55 -16.15
CA PRO A 81 36.76 6.96 -14.78
C PRO A 81 35.53 6.84 -13.88
N ASN A 82 35.72 6.24 -12.70
CA ASN A 82 34.72 6.15 -11.65
C ASN A 82 34.85 7.33 -10.67
N PRO A 83 33.77 7.71 -9.96
CA PRO A 83 33.88 8.60 -8.82
C PRO A 83 34.80 8.00 -7.73
N PRO A 84 35.44 8.83 -6.88
CA PRO A 84 36.27 8.35 -5.79
C PRO A 84 35.43 7.59 -4.75
N GLY A 85 36.02 6.57 -4.12
CA GLY A 85 35.37 5.78 -3.06
C GLY A 85 34.68 4.52 -3.57
N LEU A 86 33.78 3.97 -2.76
CA LEU A 86 32.95 2.83 -3.12
C LEU A 86 31.83 3.27 -4.08
N LEU A 87 31.52 2.42 -5.06
CA LEU A 87 30.41 2.60 -5.98
C LEU A 87 29.10 2.14 -5.34
N ARG A 88 28.02 2.84 -5.70
CA ARG A 88 26.62 2.53 -5.36
C ARG A 88 25.88 2.03 -6.60
N LEU A 89 24.63 1.60 -6.42
CA LEU A 89 23.71 1.34 -7.52
C LEU A 89 23.31 2.64 -8.20
N GLU A 90 23.16 2.59 -9.52
CA GLU A 90 22.75 3.72 -10.35
C GLU A 90 21.63 3.29 -11.32
N PRO A 91 20.66 4.16 -11.62
CA PRO A 91 20.61 5.56 -11.22
C PRO A 91 20.06 5.76 -9.79
N HIS A 92 20.73 6.58 -8.98
CA HIS A 92 20.25 6.92 -7.64
C HIS A 92 19.23 8.07 -7.67
N SER A 93 18.02 7.82 -7.15
CA SER A 93 17.01 8.86 -6.93
C SER A 93 16.98 9.35 -5.49
N GLU A 94 17.29 10.62 -5.30
CA GLU A 94 17.28 11.27 -3.99
C GLU A 94 15.86 11.34 -3.40
N GLY A 95 15.74 10.99 -2.11
CA GLY A 95 14.47 11.02 -1.38
C GLY A 95 13.47 9.92 -1.73
N LEU A 96 13.73 9.06 -2.73
CA LEU A 96 12.81 7.97 -3.09
C LEU A 96 12.52 7.04 -1.91
N ARG A 97 13.52 6.81 -1.04
CA ARG A 97 13.34 6.03 0.20
C ARG A 97 12.19 6.53 1.08
N GLU A 98 11.91 7.83 1.08
CA GLU A 98 10.85 8.44 1.90
C GLU A 98 9.44 8.24 1.30
N ARG A 99 9.37 7.79 0.05
CA ARG A 99 8.14 7.57 -0.73
C ARG A 99 7.80 6.08 -0.92
N ILE A 100 8.42 5.20 -0.13
CA ILE A 100 8.10 3.78 -0.09
C ILE A 100 6.93 3.53 0.86
N TRP A 101 5.96 2.74 0.40
CA TRP A 101 4.77 2.36 1.15
C TRP A 101 4.78 0.85 1.38
N TRP A 102 4.40 0.43 2.59
CA TRP A 102 4.20 -0.98 2.90
C TRP A 102 2.71 -1.33 2.99
N GLY A 103 2.29 -2.31 2.21
CA GLY A 103 0.97 -2.94 2.32
C GLY A 103 0.91 -3.85 3.54
N ALA A 104 0.39 -3.36 4.66
CA ALA A 104 0.41 -4.06 5.94
C ALA A 104 -0.85 -4.91 6.15
N ALA A 105 -0.71 -6.23 6.12
CA ALA A 105 -1.82 -7.15 6.41
C ALA A 105 -2.10 -7.31 7.91
N THR A 106 -1.16 -6.98 8.79
CA THR A 106 -1.27 -7.17 10.26
C THR A 106 -0.85 -5.92 11.03
N ASN A 107 -1.23 -5.85 12.30
CA ASN A 107 -0.74 -4.81 13.21
C ASN A 107 0.79 -4.90 13.36
N ALA A 108 1.32 -6.11 13.53
CA ALA A 108 2.78 -6.32 13.67
C ALA A 108 3.58 -5.82 12.45
N THR A 109 3.08 -6.03 11.23
CA THR A 109 3.77 -5.55 10.02
C THR A 109 3.63 -4.04 9.82
N SER A 110 2.56 -3.43 10.31
CA SER A 110 2.45 -1.96 10.35
C SER A 110 3.49 -1.36 11.30
N GLU A 111 3.67 -1.94 12.49
CA GLU A 111 4.67 -1.50 13.45
C GLU A 111 6.11 -1.64 12.89
N TRP A 112 6.41 -2.77 12.23
CA TRP A 112 7.68 -2.99 11.55
C TRP A 112 7.93 -1.97 10.43
N ALA A 113 6.92 -1.69 9.59
CA ALA A 113 7.04 -0.69 8.54
C ALA A 113 7.32 0.70 9.09
N ALA A 114 6.68 1.05 10.22
CA ALA A 114 6.92 2.30 10.91
C ALA A 114 8.37 2.43 11.37
N ARG A 115 8.95 1.39 12.00
CA ARG A 115 10.35 1.37 12.46
C ARG A 115 11.37 1.54 11.34
N LEU A 116 11.06 1.07 10.13
CA LEU A 116 11.94 1.18 8.97
C LEU A 116 11.79 2.49 8.20
N GLY A 117 10.84 3.34 8.60
CA GLY A 117 10.59 4.63 7.96
C GLY A 117 9.81 4.54 6.65
N MET A 118 8.98 3.50 6.46
CA MET A 118 8.06 3.39 5.30
C MET A 118 6.69 3.96 5.62
N ASN A 119 6.01 4.54 4.63
CA ASN A 119 4.60 4.94 4.75
C ASN A 119 3.70 3.70 4.86
N LEU A 120 2.50 3.85 5.44
CA LEU A 120 1.55 2.75 5.65
C LEU A 120 0.47 2.73 4.56
N GLN A 121 0.26 1.57 3.95
CA GLN A 121 -0.91 1.30 3.13
C GLN A 121 -1.74 0.18 3.77
N SER A 122 -2.94 0.53 4.24
CA SER A 122 -3.95 -0.43 4.67
C SER A 122 -4.97 -0.64 3.54
N SER A 123 -5.04 -1.86 3.02
CA SER A 123 -5.80 -2.18 1.80
C SER A 123 -7.32 -2.25 2.06
N THR A 124 -8.09 -2.83 1.13
CA THR A 124 -9.51 -3.17 1.32
C THR A 124 -9.72 -4.40 2.21
N LEU A 125 -8.63 -5.05 2.64
CA LEU A 125 -8.63 -6.16 3.58
C LEU A 125 -7.41 -6.09 4.49
N LYS A 126 -7.51 -6.72 5.65
CA LYS A 126 -6.40 -7.06 6.53
C LYS A 126 -6.71 -8.36 7.28
N PHE A 127 -5.73 -8.92 7.98
CA PHE A 127 -5.97 -10.08 8.85
C PHE A 127 -6.90 -9.65 9.98
N ASP A 128 -7.86 -10.52 10.32
CA ASP A 128 -8.77 -10.27 11.44
C ASP A 128 -8.07 -10.60 12.75
N GLU A 129 -7.65 -9.55 13.47
CA GLU A 129 -6.85 -9.66 14.70
C GLU A 129 -7.67 -9.40 15.97
N SER A 130 -8.94 -8.99 15.84
CA SER A 130 -9.77 -8.60 17.00
C SER A 130 -11.26 -8.93 16.89
N GLY A 131 -11.76 -9.33 15.72
CA GLY A 131 -13.19 -9.53 15.47
C GLY A 131 -14.02 -8.25 15.45
N LYS A 132 -13.39 -7.07 15.55
CA LYS A 132 -14.07 -5.76 15.46
C LYS A 132 -14.42 -5.43 14.00
N PRO A 133 -15.30 -4.43 13.75
CA PRO A 133 -15.57 -3.94 12.40
C PRO A 133 -14.28 -3.51 11.69
N PHE A 134 -14.26 -3.64 10.36
CA PHE A 134 -13.06 -3.45 9.54
C PHE A 134 -12.40 -2.10 9.76
N HIS A 135 -13.20 -1.02 9.70
CA HIS A 135 -12.68 0.34 9.89
C HIS A 135 -12.09 0.58 11.28
N ILE A 136 -12.60 -0.09 12.32
CA ILE A 136 -12.03 -0.02 13.67
C ILE A 136 -10.68 -0.73 13.71
N GLN A 137 -10.57 -1.91 13.09
CA GLN A 137 -9.30 -2.64 13.03
C GLN A 137 -8.22 -1.90 12.23
N GLN A 138 -8.61 -1.17 11.18
CA GLN A 138 -7.71 -0.30 10.45
C GLN A 138 -7.31 0.93 11.27
N ALA A 139 -8.24 1.61 11.94
CA ALA A 139 -7.91 2.74 12.81
C ALA A 139 -6.91 2.31 13.91
N GLU A 140 -7.12 1.15 14.53
CA GLU A 140 -6.18 0.57 15.50
C GLU A 140 -4.80 0.32 14.88
N GLN A 141 -4.73 -0.23 13.66
CA GLN A 141 -3.48 -0.41 12.93
C GLN A 141 -2.76 0.92 12.67
N ILE A 142 -3.50 1.97 12.30
CA ILE A 142 -2.96 3.32 12.07
C ILE A 142 -2.36 3.90 13.35
N ARG A 143 -3.07 3.77 14.48
CA ARG A 143 -2.60 4.24 15.79
C ARG A 143 -1.31 3.54 16.21
N ILE A 144 -1.27 2.20 16.11
CA ILE A 144 -0.08 1.38 16.39
C ILE A 144 1.11 1.81 15.52
N TYR A 145 0.87 1.98 14.22
CA TYR A 145 1.89 2.46 13.28
C TYR A 145 2.42 3.84 13.67
N ARG A 146 1.56 4.80 14.00
CA ARG A 146 1.96 6.16 14.38
C ARG A 146 2.73 6.19 15.70
N GLU A 147 2.33 5.37 16.68
CA GLU A 147 3.07 5.21 17.93
C GLU A 147 4.49 4.66 17.69
N ALA A 148 4.61 3.62 16.87
CA ALA A 148 5.90 3.03 16.51
C ALA A 148 6.78 3.99 15.70
N TRP A 149 6.18 4.77 14.79
CA TRP A 149 6.87 5.81 14.03
C TRP A 149 7.51 6.86 14.95
N LYS A 150 6.72 7.35 15.92
CA LYS A 150 7.18 8.31 16.91
C LYS A 150 8.28 7.73 17.79
N ALA A 151 8.12 6.48 18.25
CA ALA A 151 9.11 5.79 19.06
C ALA A 151 10.44 5.56 18.33
N ALA A 152 10.40 5.33 17.01
CA ALA A 152 11.59 5.18 16.16
C ALA A 152 12.35 6.51 15.93
N GLY A 153 11.75 7.65 16.27
CA GLY A 153 12.43 8.95 16.21
C GLY A 153 12.64 9.49 14.80
N HIS A 154 11.81 9.10 13.84
CA HIS A 154 11.86 9.64 12.48
C HIS A 154 11.58 11.15 12.48
N LYS A 155 12.34 11.91 11.68
CA LYS A 155 12.25 13.38 11.63
C LYS A 155 11.11 13.91 10.76
N ARG A 156 10.61 13.09 9.83
CA ARG A 156 9.52 13.42 8.93
C ARG A 156 8.21 12.85 9.45
N GLU A 157 7.10 13.46 9.04
CA GLU A 157 5.80 12.86 9.25
C GLU A 157 5.61 11.67 8.29
N PRO A 158 4.98 10.58 8.76
CA PRO A 158 4.60 9.49 7.89
C PRO A 158 3.38 9.87 7.06
N ARG A 159 3.12 9.08 6.01
CA ARG A 159 1.81 9.05 5.35
C ARG A 159 1.13 7.71 5.57
N VAL A 160 -0.18 7.74 5.65
CA VAL A 160 -1.07 6.60 5.87
C VAL A 160 -2.18 6.66 4.84
N SER A 161 -2.40 5.56 4.12
CA SER A 161 -3.51 5.42 3.19
C SER A 161 -4.43 4.26 3.57
N VAL A 162 -5.73 4.46 3.39
CA VAL A 162 -6.75 3.41 3.48
C VAL A 162 -7.47 3.25 2.15
N SER A 163 -7.88 2.03 1.81
CA SER A 163 -8.60 1.76 0.55
C SER A 163 -10.08 1.43 0.80
N ARG A 164 -10.96 1.94 -0.06
CA ARG A 164 -12.41 1.71 0.01
C ARG A 164 -13.03 1.56 -1.38
N SER A 165 -14.00 0.65 -1.49
CA SER A 165 -14.96 0.61 -2.59
C SER A 165 -16.10 1.58 -2.26
N ILE A 166 -16.17 2.72 -2.96
CA ILE A 166 -17.15 3.78 -2.72
C ILE A 166 -17.82 4.16 -4.04
N PHE A 167 -19.15 4.04 -4.08
CA PHE A 167 -19.99 4.28 -5.26
C PHE A 167 -21.15 5.22 -4.89
N ALA A 168 -21.06 6.48 -5.29
CA ALA A 168 -22.17 7.42 -5.21
C ALA A 168 -23.20 7.09 -6.30
N LEU A 169 -24.42 6.74 -5.89
CA LEU A 169 -25.48 6.36 -6.82
C LEU A 169 -26.18 7.62 -7.33
N VAL A 170 -25.70 8.20 -8.44
CA VAL A 170 -26.22 9.49 -8.95
C VAL A 170 -27.12 9.34 -10.17
N ASP A 171 -27.04 8.22 -10.88
CA ASP A 171 -27.93 7.90 -12.01
C ASP A 171 -28.46 6.45 -12.05
N ASP A 172 -29.34 6.15 -13.01
CA ASP A 172 -29.93 4.81 -13.16
C ASP A 172 -28.89 3.72 -13.47
N ARG A 173 -27.74 4.07 -14.08
CA ARG A 173 -26.66 3.12 -14.37
C ARG A 173 -25.97 2.71 -13.08
N ASP A 174 -25.68 3.66 -12.19
CA ASP A 174 -25.11 3.37 -10.87
C ASP A 174 -26.02 2.46 -10.06
N ARG A 175 -27.33 2.73 -10.08
CA ARG A 175 -28.35 1.89 -9.41
C ARG A 175 -28.43 0.50 -10.02
N ALA A 176 -28.28 0.39 -11.34
CA ALA A 176 -28.26 -0.90 -12.01
C ALA A 176 -27.03 -1.73 -11.63
N TYR A 177 -25.85 -1.11 -11.53
CA TYR A 177 -24.61 -1.80 -11.19
C TYR A 177 -24.47 -2.11 -9.70
N PHE A 178 -24.74 -1.13 -8.83
CA PHE A 178 -24.40 -1.22 -7.40
C PHE A 178 -25.62 -1.09 -6.48
N GLY A 179 -26.77 -0.64 -6.97
CA GLY A 179 -27.98 -0.45 -6.15
C GLY A 179 -28.67 -1.73 -5.68
N ARG A 180 -28.27 -2.91 -6.19
CA ARG A 180 -28.83 -4.22 -5.81
C ARG A 180 -27.84 -5.10 -5.02
N GLY A 181 -26.62 -4.63 -4.80
CA GLY A 181 -25.51 -5.39 -4.21
C GLY A 181 -25.53 -5.33 -2.69
N ASN A 182 -25.74 -6.48 -2.05
CA ASN A 182 -25.93 -6.64 -0.60
C ASN A 182 -24.61 -6.67 0.21
N GLU A 183 -23.53 -6.07 -0.30
CA GLU A 183 -22.25 -5.96 0.41
C GLU A 183 -22.24 -4.82 1.43
N SER A 184 -23.37 -4.60 2.10
CA SER A 184 -23.56 -3.54 3.10
C SER A 184 -22.81 -3.79 4.41
N ARG A 185 -22.10 -4.91 4.52
CA ARG A 185 -21.41 -5.39 5.73
C ARG A 185 -20.03 -5.90 5.41
N ASP A 186 -19.14 -5.78 6.39
CA ASP A 186 -17.81 -6.35 6.32
C ASP A 186 -17.90 -7.87 6.18
N GLN A 187 -16.97 -8.43 5.41
CA GLN A 187 -16.95 -9.86 5.12
C GLN A 187 -15.74 -10.51 5.80
N ILE A 188 -15.93 -11.74 6.26
CA ILE A 188 -14.85 -12.57 6.80
C ILE A 188 -14.58 -13.67 5.79
N GLY A 189 -13.31 -13.85 5.43
CA GLY A 189 -12.85 -14.91 4.55
C GLY A 189 -11.54 -15.53 5.04
N PHE A 190 -11.11 -16.59 4.36
CA PHE A 190 -9.80 -17.21 4.54
C PHE A 190 -8.99 -17.02 3.27
N ILE A 191 -7.87 -16.32 3.38
CA ILE A 191 -6.96 -16.04 2.26
C ILE A 191 -5.79 -17.02 2.17
N GLU A 192 -5.57 -17.75 3.26
CA GLU A 192 -4.67 -18.90 3.37
C GLU A 192 -5.35 -19.93 4.27
N GLU A 193 -4.84 -21.16 4.29
CA GLU A 193 -5.46 -22.31 4.97
C GLU A 193 -5.93 -22.02 6.40
N ASN A 194 -5.18 -21.19 7.16
CA ASN A 194 -5.49 -20.86 8.55
C ASN A 194 -5.51 -19.34 8.83
N THR A 195 -5.54 -18.51 7.79
CA THR A 195 -5.43 -17.05 7.94
C THR A 195 -6.79 -16.40 7.67
N LYS A 196 -7.45 -16.00 8.76
CA LYS A 196 -8.70 -15.25 8.73
C LYS A 196 -8.43 -13.80 8.34
N ALA A 197 -9.10 -13.32 7.30
CA ALA A 197 -9.07 -11.95 6.86
C ALA A 197 -10.45 -11.30 7.00
N ILE A 198 -10.44 -10.01 7.28
CA ILE A 198 -11.61 -9.13 7.25
C ILE A 198 -11.50 -8.20 6.03
N PHE A 199 -12.59 -8.13 5.27
CA PHE A 199 -12.74 -7.33 4.07
C PHE A 199 -13.72 -6.21 4.37
N GLY A 200 -13.36 -4.98 4.02
CA GLY A 200 -14.23 -3.83 4.17
C GLY A 200 -15.46 -3.95 3.27
N ARG A 201 -16.61 -3.55 3.80
CA ARG A 201 -17.85 -3.43 3.01
C ARG A 201 -17.69 -2.50 1.80
N SER A 202 -18.51 -2.72 0.78
CA SER A 202 -18.67 -1.78 -0.31
C SER A 202 -19.68 -0.70 0.09
N TYR A 203 -19.29 0.57 -0.03
CA TYR A 203 -20.18 1.70 0.23
C TYR A 203 -20.87 2.07 -1.09
N ALA A 204 -22.17 1.82 -1.20
CA ALA A 204 -22.95 2.13 -2.39
C ALA A 204 -24.32 2.69 -1.99
N ALA A 205 -24.48 4.01 -2.09
CA ALA A 205 -25.70 4.70 -1.69
C ALA A 205 -25.83 6.06 -2.39
N GLU A 206 -27.01 6.67 -2.28
CA GLU A 206 -27.22 8.08 -2.62
C GLU A 206 -26.27 8.98 -1.82
N PRO A 207 -25.79 10.12 -2.37
CA PRO A 207 -24.76 10.94 -1.74
C PRO A 207 -25.00 11.30 -0.26
N ASP A 208 -26.22 11.72 0.09
CA ASP A 208 -26.56 12.13 1.47
C ASP A 208 -26.45 10.99 2.49
N VAL A 209 -26.73 9.76 2.06
CA VAL A 209 -26.62 8.56 2.89
C VAL A 209 -25.15 8.17 2.98
N LEU A 210 -24.46 8.16 1.84
CA LEU A 210 -23.06 7.81 1.70
C LEU A 210 -22.16 8.69 2.57
N ILE A 211 -22.41 10.01 2.60
CA ILE A 211 -21.72 10.96 3.48
C ILE A 211 -21.85 10.56 4.96
N LYS A 212 -23.06 10.23 5.41
CA LYS A 212 -23.30 9.84 6.81
C LYS A 212 -22.58 8.55 7.18
N GLU A 213 -22.55 7.59 6.26
CA GLU A 213 -21.85 6.33 6.47
C GLU A 213 -20.33 6.50 6.51
N LEU A 214 -19.77 7.30 5.60
CA LEU A 214 -18.33 7.55 5.52
C LEU A 214 -17.83 8.41 6.70
N ALA A 215 -18.66 9.32 7.21
CA ALA A 215 -18.36 10.10 8.41
C ALA A 215 -18.22 9.24 9.68
N GLN A 216 -18.73 7.99 9.67
CA GLN A 216 -18.61 7.04 10.78
C GLN A 216 -17.39 6.13 10.66
N ASP A 217 -16.66 6.18 9.55
CA ASP A 217 -15.48 5.34 9.32
C ASP A 217 -14.24 5.95 10.01
N GLU A 218 -13.91 5.44 11.19
CA GLU A 218 -12.74 5.88 11.97
C GLU A 218 -11.42 5.80 11.19
N ALA A 219 -11.24 4.81 10.31
CA ALA A 219 -9.99 4.68 9.56
C ALA A 219 -9.87 5.73 8.45
N ILE A 220 -10.97 6.10 7.79
CA ILE A 220 -11.00 7.24 6.86
C ILE A 220 -10.71 8.54 7.61
N ALA A 221 -11.29 8.73 8.81
CA ALA A 221 -11.06 9.92 9.61
C ALA A 221 -9.59 10.08 10.06
N GLU A 222 -8.87 8.97 10.25
CA GLU A 222 -7.49 8.97 10.70
C GLU A 222 -6.44 8.92 9.60
N ALA A 223 -6.78 8.46 8.40
CA ALA A 223 -5.85 8.34 7.28
C ALA A 223 -5.55 9.68 6.60
N ASP A 224 -4.35 9.80 6.02
CA ASP A 224 -3.92 10.98 5.28
C ASP A 224 -4.35 10.91 3.79
N THR A 225 -4.72 9.73 3.32
CA THR A 225 -5.06 9.48 1.92
C THR A 225 -6.10 8.37 1.82
N LEU A 226 -7.22 8.69 1.15
CA LEU A 226 -8.23 7.71 0.78
C LEU A 226 -7.98 7.23 -0.65
N LEU A 227 -7.79 5.93 -0.84
CA LEU A 227 -7.69 5.30 -2.15
C LEU A 227 -9.05 4.71 -2.54
N LEU A 228 -9.61 5.19 -3.64
CA LEU A 228 -10.86 4.70 -4.20
C LEU A 228 -10.58 3.50 -5.11
N THR A 229 -11.17 2.34 -4.80
CA THR A 229 -11.13 1.18 -5.68
C THR A 229 -12.26 1.26 -6.70
N VAL A 230 -11.88 1.40 -7.97
CA VAL A 230 -12.81 1.61 -9.08
C VAL A 230 -12.96 0.33 -9.94
N PRO A 231 -14.14 0.05 -10.51
CA PRO A 231 -14.44 -1.16 -11.26
C PRO A 231 -13.84 -1.09 -12.68
N ASN A 232 -12.55 -1.41 -12.79
CA ASN A 232 -11.79 -1.32 -14.04
C ASN A 232 -12.45 -2.02 -15.25
N GLN A 233 -13.23 -3.10 -15.02
CA GLN A 233 -13.96 -3.82 -16.05
C GLN A 233 -15.09 -3.01 -16.71
N LEU A 234 -15.56 -1.93 -16.07
CA LEU A 234 -16.63 -1.06 -16.59
C LEU A 234 -16.13 0.05 -17.52
N GLY A 235 -14.83 0.08 -17.82
CA GLY A 235 -14.24 0.98 -18.83
C GLY A 235 -13.97 2.40 -18.32
N VAL A 236 -13.16 3.14 -19.09
CA VAL A 236 -12.60 4.44 -18.67
C VAL A 236 -13.68 5.46 -18.32
N ASP A 237 -14.68 5.63 -19.18
CA ASP A 237 -15.71 6.66 -19.03
C ASP A 237 -16.51 6.47 -17.74
N TYR A 238 -16.87 5.23 -17.41
CA TYR A 238 -17.63 4.95 -16.19
C TYR A 238 -16.76 5.12 -14.94
N ASN A 239 -15.49 4.71 -14.98
CA ASN A 239 -14.57 4.93 -13.85
C ASN A 239 -14.29 6.43 -13.62
N ALA A 240 -14.22 7.24 -14.68
CA ALA A 240 -14.14 8.69 -14.56
C ALA A 240 -15.40 9.27 -13.89
N HIS A 241 -16.58 8.82 -14.30
CA HIS A 241 -17.86 9.17 -13.65
C HIS A 241 -17.88 8.81 -12.17
N VAL A 242 -17.44 7.61 -11.77
CA VAL A 242 -17.37 7.20 -10.36
C VAL A 242 -16.51 8.17 -9.56
N ILE A 243 -15.32 8.53 -10.07
CA ILE A 243 -14.41 9.46 -9.37
C ILE A 243 -15.05 10.86 -9.30
N GLU A 244 -15.59 11.36 -10.41
CA GLU A 244 -16.24 12.68 -10.48
C GLU A 244 -17.44 12.77 -9.52
N ALA A 245 -18.24 11.72 -9.41
CA ALA A 245 -19.38 11.67 -8.50
C ALA A 245 -18.95 11.78 -7.03
N ILE A 246 -17.85 11.11 -6.64
CA ILE A 246 -17.29 11.27 -5.29
C ILE A 246 -16.77 12.69 -5.07
N LEU A 247 -15.98 13.22 -6.00
CA LEU A 247 -15.39 14.57 -5.89
C LEU A 247 -16.44 15.68 -5.85
N THR A 248 -17.58 15.50 -6.54
CA THR A 248 -18.62 16.51 -6.67
C THR A 248 -19.66 16.42 -5.55
N HIS A 249 -20.09 15.21 -5.20
CA HIS A 249 -21.26 15.01 -4.34
C HIS A 249 -20.94 14.54 -2.92
N VAL A 250 -19.73 14.01 -2.66
CA VAL A 250 -19.38 13.40 -1.37
C VAL A 250 -18.23 14.13 -0.68
N ALA A 251 -17.10 14.29 -1.38
CA ALA A 251 -15.86 14.86 -0.85
C ALA A 251 -16.06 16.24 -0.18
N PRO A 252 -16.81 17.19 -0.78
CA PRO A 252 -16.97 18.53 -0.19
C PRO A 252 -17.66 18.52 1.18
N ALA A 253 -18.65 17.64 1.37
CA ALA A 253 -19.39 17.54 2.63
C ALA A 253 -18.56 16.91 3.76
N LEU A 254 -17.55 16.12 3.41
CA LEU A 254 -16.61 15.49 4.35
C LEU A 254 -15.30 16.29 4.51
N GLY A 255 -15.19 17.45 3.85
CA GLY A 255 -14.00 18.31 3.92
C GLY A 255 -12.77 17.73 3.21
N TRP A 256 -12.97 16.78 2.30
CA TRP A 256 -11.89 16.19 1.51
C TRP A 256 -11.46 17.16 0.39
N ARG A 257 -10.21 17.04 -0.04
CA ARG A 257 -9.60 17.89 -1.07
C ARG A 257 -9.05 17.06 -2.22
#